data_AF-A0A968AUW1-F1
#
_entry.id   AF-A0A968AUW1-F1
#
_cell.length_a   1.000
_cell.length_b   1.000
_cell.length_c   1.000
_cell.angle_alpha   90.00
_cell.angle_beta   90.00
_cell.angle_gamma   90.00
#
_symmetry.space_group_name_H-M   'P 1'
#
loop_
_entity.id
_entity.type
_entity.pdbx_description
1 polymer ?
#
loop_
_entity_poly.entity_id
_entity_poly.type
_entity_poly.pdbx_seq_one_letter_code
_entity_poly.pdbx_strand_id
1 'polypeptide(L)'
;SPIELTPDDTMDDVLIKIGEANFLEATRLDKLRPEQNIKLTNPGRYRLLLENIAVHKYLKEIECDCEIPYEEAVISWYDNVYMPLVQEIRERSILERFPGRTEADLYAWLILHRAALEEAYGFGQVSTDEIMEALEEEGTTSPLRKMERAIKRKLDPDSLPPPVE
;
A
#
# COMPACT_ATOMS: atom_id res chain seq x y z
N SER A 1 6.08 -19.64 -9.90
CA SER A 1 6.14 -20.93 -9.16
C SER A 1 4.74 -21.33 -8.73
N PRO A 2 4.46 -22.62 -8.48
CA PRO A 2 3.14 -23.04 -8.00
C PRO A 2 2.81 -22.35 -6.68
N ILE A 3 1.56 -21.91 -6.51
CA ILE A 3 1.06 -21.37 -5.25
C ILE A 3 0.83 -22.53 -4.29
N GLU A 4 1.50 -22.52 -3.13
CA GLU A 4 1.29 -23.52 -2.09
C GLU A 4 0.05 -23.19 -1.25
N LEU A 5 -1.00 -23.98 -1.43
CA LEU A 5 -2.23 -23.90 -0.64
C LEU A 5 -2.24 -24.99 0.43
N THR A 6 -2.69 -24.63 1.63
CA THR A 6 -2.82 -25.54 2.77
C THR A 6 -4.30 -25.69 3.16
N PRO A 7 -4.69 -26.82 3.78
CA PRO A 7 -6.07 -27.01 4.26
C PRO A 7 -6.52 -25.99 5.31
N ASP A 8 -5.57 -25.33 5.99
CA ASP A 8 -5.83 -24.32 7.01
C ASP A 8 -5.95 -22.89 6.43
N ASP A 9 -5.71 -22.71 5.12
CA ASP A 9 -5.84 -21.41 4.46
C ASP A 9 -7.30 -20.96 4.46
N THR A 10 -7.54 -19.74 4.94
CA THR A 10 -8.82 -19.06 4.75
C THR A 10 -8.95 -18.55 3.31
N MET A 11 -10.16 -18.14 2.92
CA MET A 11 -10.37 -17.50 1.60
C MET A 11 -9.46 -16.26 1.42
N ASP A 12 -9.27 -15.47 2.48
CA ASP A 12 -8.42 -14.29 2.42
C ASP A 12 -6.95 -14.68 2.20
N ASP A 13 -6.47 -15.74 2.86
CA ASP A 13 -5.12 -16.26 2.66
C ASP A 13 -4.90 -16.72 1.21
N VAL A 14 -5.88 -17.41 0.63
CA VAL A 14 -5.83 -17.82 -0.79
C VAL A 14 -5.75 -16.59 -1.70
N LEU A 15 -6.58 -15.56 -1.46
CA LEU A 15 -6.57 -14.34 -2.27
C LEU A 15 -5.26 -13.56 -2.14
N ILE A 16 -4.67 -13.52 -0.94
CA ILE A 16 -3.36 -12.91 -0.70
C ILE A 16 -2.27 -13.65 -1.48
N LYS A 17 -2.24 -14.99 -1.40
CA LYS A 17 -1.26 -15.81 -2.12
C LYS A 17 -1.38 -15.68 -3.64
N ILE A 18 -2.60 -15.63 -4.17
CA ILE A 18 -2.85 -15.35 -5.60
C ILE A 18 -2.36 -13.95 -5.97
N GLY A 19 -2.67 -12.94 -5.13
CA GLY A 19 -2.21 -11.57 -5.35
C GLY A 19 -0.69 -11.46 -5.38
N GLU A 20 0.00 -12.12 -4.46
CA GLU A 20 1.46 -12.16 -4.40
C GLU A 20 2.05 -12.82 -5.64
N ALA A 21 1.53 -14.00 -6.01
CA ALA A 21 2.01 -14.72 -7.19
C ALA A 21 1.85 -13.90 -8.47
N ASN A 22 0.70 -13.27 -8.67
CA ASN A 22 0.44 -12.41 -9.82
C ASN A 22 1.37 -11.18 -9.83
N PHE A 23 1.64 -10.60 -8.65
CA PHE A 23 2.57 -9.48 -8.52
C PHE A 23 3.99 -9.88 -8.91
N LEU A 24 4.50 -11.00 -8.38
CA LEU A 24 5.84 -11.48 -8.71
C LEU A 24 5.96 -11.93 -10.17
N GLU A 25 4.91 -12.54 -10.74
CA GLU A 25 4.88 -12.89 -12.15
C GLU A 25 4.97 -11.64 -13.05
N ALA A 26 4.16 -10.62 -12.75
CA ALA A 26 4.12 -9.39 -13.53
C ALA A 26 5.42 -8.57 -13.41
N THR A 27 5.97 -8.46 -12.19
CA THR A 27 7.10 -7.57 -11.90
C THR A 27 8.46 -8.25 -12.01
N ARG A 28 8.50 -9.58 -11.88
CA ARG A 28 9.73 -10.38 -11.71
C ARG A 28 10.61 -9.89 -10.55
N LEU A 29 10.03 -9.21 -9.56
CA LEU A 29 10.79 -8.55 -8.50
C LEU A 29 11.61 -9.55 -7.67
N ASP A 30 11.13 -10.79 -7.50
CA ASP A 30 11.87 -11.89 -6.88
C ASP A 30 13.18 -12.24 -7.60
N LYS A 31 13.29 -11.95 -8.89
CA LYS A 31 14.51 -12.15 -9.69
C LYS A 31 15.35 -10.89 -9.77
N LEU A 32 14.70 -9.73 -9.89
CA LEU A 32 15.38 -8.43 -10.01
C LEU A 32 15.97 -7.97 -8.67
N ARG A 33 15.32 -8.29 -7.55
CA ARG A 33 15.70 -8.00 -6.17
C ARG A 33 15.46 -9.23 -5.29
N PRO A 34 16.36 -10.23 -5.29
CA PRO A 34 16.14 -11.49 -4.58
C PRO A 34 15.96 -11.37 -3.06
N GLU A 35 16.48 -10.28 -2.47
CA GLU A 35 16.35 -9.99 -1.04
C GLU A 35 15.03 -9.29 -0.66
N GLN A 36 14.16 -9.03 -1.63
CA GLN A 36 12.85 -8.42 -1.37
C GLN A 36 12.02 -9.28 -0.41
N ASN A 37 11.29 -8.62 0.48
CA ASN A 37 10.38 -9.27 1.42
C ASN A 37 9.03 -8.55 1.49
N ILE A 38 8.47 -8.19 0.33
CA ILE A 38 7.15 -7.57 0.27
C ILE A 38 6.11 -8.63 0.63
N LYS A 39 5.46 -8.43 1.79
CA LYS A 39 4.41 -9.32 2.30
C LYS A 39 3.21 -8.51 2.70
N LEU A 40 2.08 -8.68 2.03
CA LEU A 40 0.83 -8.00 2.37
C LEU A 40 -0.11 -8.93 3.14
N THR A 41 -0.85 -8.39 4.10
CA THR A 41 -1.75 -9.18 4.98
C THR A 41 -3.22 -8.98 4.65
N ASN A 42 -3.55 -8.21 3.61
CA ASN A 42 -4.92 -7.98 3.16
C ASN A 42 -5.08 -8.36 1.67
N PRO A 43 -6.19 -9.01 1.30
CA PRO A 43 -6.51 -9.31 -0.10
C PRO A 43 -6.51 -8.06 -0.99
N GLY A 44 -6.09 -8.22 -2.25
CA GLY A 44 -6.15 -7.18 -3.28
C GLY A 44 -5.08 -6.08 -3.18
N ARG A 45 -4.28 -6.03 -2.10
CA ARG A 45 -3.27 -4.96 -1.92
C ARG A 45 -2.10 -5.03 -2.90
N TYR A 46 -1.78 -6.21 -3.43
CA TYR A 46 -0.72 -6.33 -4.46
C TYR A 46 -1.05 -5.59 -5.75
N ARG A 47 -2.35 -5.48 -6.11
CA ARG A 47 -2.79 -4.68 -7.26
C ARG A 47 -2.42 -3.21 -7.11
N LEU A 48 -2.52 -2.68 -5.88
CA LEU A 48 -2.15 -1.31 -5.59
C LEU A 48 -0.66 -1.04 -5.85
N LEU A 49 0.21 -2.01 -5.56
CA LEU A 49 1.64 -1.89 -5.85
C LEU A 49 1.90 -1.86 -7.36
N LEU A 50 1.20 -2.68 -8.14
CA LEU A 50 1.28 -2.65 -9.61
C LEU A 50 0.86 -1.28 -10.18
N GLU A 51 -0.23 -0.72 -9.66
CA GLU A 51 -0.71 0.62 -10.04
C GLU A 51 0.32 1.69 -9.67
N ASN A 52 0.97 1.57 -8.51
CA ASN A 52 2.01 2.52 -8.08
C ASN A 52 3.27 2.43 -8.96
N ILE A 53 3.70 1.22 -9.34
CA ILE A 53 4.81 1.02 -10.30
C ILE A 53 4.46 1.65 -11.66
N ALA A 54 3.23 1.49 -12.13
CA ALA A 54 2.79 2.06 -13.41
C ALA A 54 2.83 3.60 -13.39
N VAL A 55 2.37 4.22 -12.30
CA VAL A 55 2.46 5.67 -12.09
C VAL A 55 3.92 6.12 -12.02
N HIS A 56 4.77 5.41 -11.26
CA HIS A 56 6.20 5.70 -11.17
C HIS A 56 6.89 5.66 -12.53
N LYS A 57 6.62 4.62 -13.32
CA LYS A 57 7.10 4.49 -14.70
C LYS A 57 6.72 5.70 -15.53
N TYR A 58 5.43 6.02 -15.57
CA TYR A 58 4.90 7.14 -16.36
C TYR A 58 5.59 8.48 -16.00
N LEU A 59 5.78 8.76 -14.71
CA LEU A 59 6.46 9.97 -14.26
C LEU A 59 7.94 9.98 -14.65
N LYS A 60 8.62 8.85 -14.56
CA LYS A 60 10.03 8.72 -14.97
C LYS A 60 10.22 8.94 -16.47
N GLU A 61 9.31 8.43 -17.29
CA GLU A 61 9.34 8.61 -18.74
C GLU A 61 9.13 10.06 -19.14
N ILE A 62 8.27 10.78 -18.42
CA ILE A 62 8.12 12.24 -18.59
C ILE A 62 9.41 12.97 -18.21
N GLU A 63 10.03 12.59 -17.08
CA GLU A 63 11.25 13.24 -16.57
C GLU A 63 12.43 13.09 -17.53
N CYS A 64 12.63 11.90 -18.10
CA CYS A 64 13.74 11.63 -19.02
C CYS A 64 13.43 11.94 -20.49
N ASP A 65 12.17 12.27 -20.82
CA ASP A 65 11.66 12.36 -22.20
C ASP A 65 11.99 11.08 -23.02
N CYS A 66 11.81 9.93 -22.39
CA CYS A 66 12.25 8.64 -22.93
C CYS A 66 11.34 7.49 -22.47
N GLU A 67 11.24 6.43 -23.27
CA GLU A 67 10.56 5.19 -22.83
C GLU A 67 11.53 4.34 -22.01
N ILE A 68 11.09 3.84 -20.86
CA ILE A 68 11.88 2.94 -20.01
C ILE A 68 11.29 1.53 -20.02
N PRO A 69 12.12 0.48 -20.00
CA PRO A 69 11.66 -0.89 -19.81
C PRO A 69 10.89 -1.05 -18.49
N TYR A 70 9.85 -1.89 -18.48
CA TYR A 70 9.05 -2.12 -17.27
C TYR A 70 9.89 -2.66 -16.10
N GLU A 71 10.85 -3.55 -16.36
CA GLU A 71 11.77 -4.08 -15.33
C GLU A 71 12.63 -2.97 -14.70
N GLU A 72 13.04 -1.97 -15.49
CA GLU A 72 13.78 -0.81 -14.99
C GLU A 72 12.88 0.06 -14.09
N ALA A 73 11.62 0.24 -14.47
CA ALA A 73 10.65 0.94 -13.63
C ALA A 73 10.37 0.21 -12.31
N VAL A 74 10.26 -1.13 -12.33
CA VAL A 74 10.10 -1.97 -11.14
C VAL A 74 11.30 -1.81 -10.20
N ILE A 75 12.51 -1.89 -10.73
CA ILE A 75 13.75 -1.68 -9.97
C ILE A 75 13.78 -0.27 -9.37
N SER A 76 13.51 0.74 -10.19
CA SER A 76 13.56 2.14 -9.77
C SER A 76 12.53 2.42 -8.68
N TRP A 77 11.31 1.91 -8.81
CA TRP A 77 10.26 2.02 -7.81
C TRP A 77 10.68 1.34 -6.49
N TYR A 78 11.20 0.12 -6.56
CA TYR A 78 11.60 -0.61 -5.37
C TYR A 78 12.70 0.12 -4.60
N ASP A 79 13.76 0.54 -5.30
CA ASP A 79 14.95 1.14 -4.68
C ASP A 79 14.75 2.59 -4.24
N ASN A 80 13.95 3.38 -4.98
CA ASN A 80 13.86 4.84 -4.78
C ASN A 80 12.52 5.31 -4.20
N VAL A 81 11.51 4.44 -4.12
CA VAL A 81 10.19 4.80 -3.59
C VAL A 81 9.81 3.88 -2.44
N TYR A 82 9.76 2.57 -2.67
CA TYR A 82 9.32 1.61 -1.65
C TYR A 82 10.32 1.49 -0.50
N MET A 83 11.59 1.16 -0.80
CA MET A 83 12.59 0.90 0.23
C MET A 83 12.94 2.11 1.10
N PRO A 84 13.07 3.35 0.58
CA PRO A 84 13.31 4.51 1.44
C PRO A 84 12.18 4.71 2.46
N LEU A 85 10.92 4.53 2.04
CA LEU A 85 9.78 4.65 2.95
C LEU A 85 9.74 3.53 3.99
N VAL A 86 10.09 2.31 3.58
CA VAL A 86 10.22 1.17 4.49
C VAL A 86 11.34 1.38 5.52
N GLN A 87 12.48 1.95 5.10
CA GLN A 87 13.58 2.27 6.00
C GLN A 87 13.16 3.27 7.08
N GLU A 88 12.41 4.31 6.71
CA GLU A 88 11.88 5.27 7.68
C GLU A 88 10.88 4.62 8.67
N ILE A 89 10.01 3.73 8.19
CA ILE A 89 9.10 2.95 9.05
C ILE A 89 9.89 2.12 10.07
N ARG A 90 11.02 1.53 9.66
CA ARG A 90 11.91 0.74 10.52
C ARG A 90 12.64 1.61 11.53
N GLU A 91 13.28 2.67 11.08
CA GLU A 91 14.09 3.56 11.92
C GLU A 91 13.27 4.22 13.03
N ARG A 92 11.99 4.50 12.76
CA ARG A 92 11.06 5.09 13.73
C ARG A 92 10.26 4.04 14.52
N SER A 93 10.53 2.75 14.33
CA SER A 93 9.81 1.64 14.98
C SER A 93 8.28 1.72 14.84
N ILE A 94 7.77 2.27 13.74
CA ILE A 94 6.32 2.53 13.59
C ILE A 94 5.52 1.23 13.58
N LEU A 95 6.10 0.16 13.02
CA LEU A 95 5.46 -1.14 12.93
C LEU A 95 5.06 -1.72 14.31
N GLU A 96 5.74 -1.33 15.40
CA GLU A 96 5.40 -1.78 16.76
C GLU A 96 3.97 -1.40 17.18
N ARG A 97 3.40 -0.35 16.57
CA ARG A 97 2.04 0.13 16.81
C ARG A 97 0.98 -0.65 16.00
N PHE A 98 1.40 -1.54 15.09
CA PHE A 98 0.53 -2.26 14.15
C PHE A 98 0.73 -3.78 14.23
N PRO A 99 0.28 -4.42 15.32
CA PRO A 99 0.46 -5.87 15.49
C PRO A 99 -0.22 -6.65 14.36
N GLY A 100 0.51 -7.63 13.80
CA GLY A 100 0.03 -8.46 12.69
C GLY A 100 0.04 -7.79 11.32
N ARG A 101 0.64 -6.60 11.19
CA ARG A 101 0.88 -5.93 9.91
C ARG A 101 2.36 -5.96 9.54
N THR A 102 2.64 -5.66 8.27
CA THR A 102 4.00 -5.55 7.73
C THR A 102 4.28 -4.12 7.26
N GLU A 103 5.55 -3.84 6.98
CA GLU A 103 5.96 -2.58 6.35
C GLU A 103 5.28 -2.35 5.00
N ALA A 104 5.03 -3.43 4.24
CA ALA A 104 4.30 -3.35 2.98
C ALA A 104 2.83 -2.95 3.20
N ASP A 105 2.19 -3.39 4.28
CA ASP A 105 0.82 -2.96 4.61
C ASP A 105 0.77 -1.48 4.95
N LEU A 106 1.75 -0.97 5.70
CA LEU A 106 1.87 0.45 6.03
C LEU A 106 2.14 1.29 4.77
N TYR A 107 3.03 0.82 3.90
CA TYR A 107 3.25 1.43 2.58
C TYR A 107 1.96 1.47 1.73
N ALA A 108 1.23 0.36 1.66
CA ALA A 108 -0.04 0.30 0.94
C ALA A 108 -1.10 1.23 1.56
N TRP A 109 -1.15 1.35 2.88
CA TRP A 109 -1.99 2.32 3.57
C TRP A 109 -1.65 3.75 3.15
N LEU A 110 -0.37 4.10 3.09
CA LEU A 110 0.08 5.43 2.66
C LEU A 110 -0.38 5.77 1.24
N ILE A 111 -0.26 4.84 0.29
CA ILE A 111 -0.74 5.07 -1.07
C ILE A 111 -2.24 5.40 -1.08
N LEU A 112 -3.05 4.65 -0.32
CA LEU A 112 -4.51 4.84 -0.28
C LEU A 112 -4.93 6.16 0.36
N HIS A 113 -4.17 6.60 1.37
CA HIS A 113 -4.51 7.78 2.15
C HIS A 113 -3.77 9.03 1.68
N ARG A 114 -2.91 8.92 0.65
CA ARG A 114 -2.11 10.03 0.12
C ARG A 114 -2.94 11.27 -0.18
N ALA A 115 -4.09 11.13 -0.84
CA ALA A 115 -4.95 12.27 -1.14
C ALA A 115 -5.52 12.94 0.13
N ALA A 116 -5.86 12.16 1.15
CA ALA A 116 -6.32 12.68 2.43
C ALA A 116 -5.17 13.36 3.21
N LEU A 117 -3.95 12.83 3.12
CA LEU A 117 -2.75 13.46 3.67
C LEU A 117 -2.45 14.79 2.96
N GLU A 118 -2.54 14.82 1.63
CA GLU A 118 -2.38 16.06 0.86
C GLU A 118 -3.46 17.10 1.17
N GLU A 119 -4.69 16.67 1.48
CA GLU A 119 -5.74 17.58 1.93
C GLU A 119 -5.47 18.12 3.34
N ALA A 120 -4.98 17.28 4.26
CA ALA A 120 -4.70 17.64 5.64
C ALA A 120 -3.46 18.53 5.82
N TYR A 121 -2.39 18.24 5.07
CA TYR A 121 -1.07 18.89 5.19
C TYR A 121 -0.77 19.86 4.03
N GLY A 122 -1.55 19.84 2.95
CA GLY A 122 -1.39 20.68 1.77
C GLY A 122 -0.83 19.96 0.54
N PHE A 123 -1.32 20.34 -0.65
CA PHE A 123 -0.97 19.70 -1.92
C PHE A 123 0.53 19.85 -2.26
N GLY A 124 1.19 18.72 -2.56
CA GLY A 124 2.53 18.69 -3.15
C GLY A 124 3.70 18.91 -2.19
N GLN A 125 3.46 18.89 -0.87
CA GLN A 125 4.48 19.15 0.15
C GLN A 125 4.43 18.19 1.35
N VAL A 126 3.76 17.03 1.26
CA VAL A 126 3.76 16.08 2.37
C VAL A 126 5.19 15.52 2.53
N SER A 127 5.88 15.98 3.56
CA SER A 127 7.20 15.53 3.96
C SER A 127 7.14 14.12 4.51
N THR A 128 8.28 13.43 4.50
CA THR A 128 8.42 12.13 5.18
C THR A 128 8.00 12.24 6.65
N ASP A 129 8.29 13.34 7.33
CA ASP A 129 7.92 13.53 8.73
C ASP A 129 6.40 13.56 8.93
N GLU A 130 5.66 14.29 8.10
CA GLU A 130 4.19 14.36 8.17
C GLU A 130 3.53 13.01 7.83
N ILE A 131 4.10 12.27 6.87
CA ILE A 131 3.69 10.90 6.54
C ILE A 131 3.82 9.99 7.77
N MET A 132 4.93 10.12 8.50
CA MET A 132 5.22 9.30 9.67
C MET A 132 4.32 9.69 10.85
N GLU A 133 4.13 10.99 11.09
CA GLU A 133 3.21 11.49 12.13
C GLU A 133 1.79 10.95 11.93
N ALA A 134 1.26 11.01 10.70
CA ALA A 134 -0.06 10.48 10.40
C ALA A 134 -0.17 8.96 10.63
N LEU A 135 0.89 8.18 10.34
CA LEU A 135 0.95 6.76 10.68
C LEU A 135 0.97 6.54 12.19
N GLU A 136 1.69 7.36 12.94
CA GLU A 136 1.73 7.26 14.40
C GLU A 136 0.36 7.57 15.03
N GLU A 137 -0.32 8.63 14.58
CA GLU A 137 -1.67 8.98 15.04
C GLU A 137 -2.67 7.85 14.79
N GLU A 138 -2.64 7.23 13.60
CA GLU A 138 -3.51 6.10 13.28
C GLU A 138 -3.23 4.90 14.21
N GLY A 139 -1.95 4.60 14.47
CA GLY A 139 -1.54 3.48 15.34
C GLY A 139 -1.90 3.67 16.82
N THR A 140 -1.96 4.91 17.31
CA THR A 140 -2.31 5.18 18.72
C THR A 140 -3.78 4.96 19.05
N THR A 141 -4.66 4.92 18.05
CA THR A 141 -6.10 4.85 18.29
C THR A 141 -6.71 3.50 17.90
N SER A 142 -6.53 2.48 18.76
CA SER A 142 -7.13 1.11 18.67
C SER A 142 -8.09 0.90 17.48
N PRO A 143 -7.56 0.57 16.28
CA PRO A 143 -8.24 0.82 15.01
C PRO A 143 -9.45 -0.08 14.73
N LEU A 144 -9.47 -1.31 15.27
CA LEU A 144 -10.61 -2.22 15.12
C LEU A 144 -11.91 -1.61 15.66
N ARG A 145 -11.83 -0.84 16.76
CA ARG A 145 -13.00 -0.22 17.41
C ARG A 145 -13.47 1.08 16.75
N LYS A 146 -12.58 1.80 16.04
CA LYS A 146 -12.95 3.04 15.33
C LYS A 146 -13.44 2.77 13.91
N MET A 147 -12.83 1.82 13.20
CA MET A 147 -13.26 1.39 11.88
C MET A 147 -14.69 0.80 11.92
N GLU A 148 -15.03 -0.01 12.94
CA GLU A 148 -16.40 -0.47 13.19
C GLU A 148 -17.40 0.69 13.37
N ARG A 149 -17.01 1.75 14.09
CA ARG A 149 -17.88 2.91 14.34
C ARG A 149 -18.06 3.78 13.09
N ALA A 150 -17.02 3.95 12.28
CA ALA A 150 -17.07 4.74 11.06
C ALA A 150 -17.89 4.06 9.95
N ILE A 151 -17.76 2.73 9.82
CA ILE A 151 -18.55 1.93 8.88
C ILE A 151 -20.02 1.90 9.28
N LYS A 152 -20.32 1.74 10.58
CA LYS A 152 -21.71 1.76 11.10
C LYS A 152 -22.38 3.13 10.96
N ARG A 153 -21.61 4.23 10.93
CA ARG A 153 -22.12 5.60 10.72
C ARG A 153 -22.38 5.94 9.25
N LYS A 154 -21.70 5.28 8.30
CA LYS A 154 -21.88 5.50 6.85
C LYS A 154 -22.95 4.61 6.20
N LEU A 155 -23.53 3.66 6.94
CA LEU A 155 -24.57 2.74 6.48
C LEU A 155 -25.93 3.02 7.14
N ASP A 156 -26.17 4.27 7.58
CA ASP A 156 -27.49 4.69 8.05
C ASP A 156 -28.41 4.97 6.83
N PRO A 157 -29.47 4.17 6.60
CA PRO A 157 -30.34 4.29 5.42
C PRO A 157 -31.06 5.64 5.32
N ASP A 158 -31.14 6.41 6.41
CA ASP A 158 -31.85 7.69 6.48
C ASP A 158 -31.04 8.89 5.96
N SER A 159 -29.81 8.67 5.47
CA SER A 159 -28.89 9.74 5.05
C SER A 159 -28.83 10.01 3.54
N LEU A 160 -29.65 9.33 2.73
CA LEU A 160 -29.72 9.60 1.29
C LEU A 160 -30.68 10.78 0.98
N PRO A 161 -30.25 11.81 0.24
CA PRO A 161 -31.17 12.84 -0.25
C PRO A 161 -32.19 12.22 -1.21
N PRO A 162 -33.44 12.71 -1.25
CA PRO A 162 -34.47 12.15 -2.12
C PRO A 162 -34.06 12.29 -3.59
N PRO A 163 -34.54 11.39 -4.48
CA PRO A 163 -34.21 11.45 -5.90
C PRO A 163 -34.74 12.76 -6.48
N VAL A 164 -33.91 13.41 -7.29
CA VAL A 164 -34.30 14.63 -8.02
C VAL A 164 -35.26 14.24 -9.15
N GLU A 165 -36.42 14.90 -9.21
CA GLU A 165 -37.42 14.75 -10.30
C GLU A 165 -36.89 15.16 -11.67
#